data_AF-A0A6I2R1K3-F1
#
_entry.id   AF-A0A6I2R1K3-F1
#
_cell.length_a   1.000
_cell.length_b   1.000
_cell.length_c   1.000
_cell.angle_alpha   90.00
_cell.angle_beta   90.00
_cell.angle_gamma   90.00
#
_symmetry.space_group_name_H-M   'P 1'
#
loop_
_entity.id
_entity.type
_entity.pdbx_description
1 polymer ?
#
loop_
_entity_poly.entity_id
_entity_poly.type
_entity_poly.pdbx_seq_one_letter_code
_entity_poly.pdbx_strand_id
1 'polypeptide(L)'
;MGRGNVCVTGPHEGLYYIDNDHVHVYRRDDPFSDEPETRLMGELDYGELTGGDWLYDDWGTGEEEDDILECFMDSFGRMFPSFSRVSGEQWVRDGAYGDMNRRLIMESGLFYVAVQDNEWSLAVELIQKESPYDDHLSGLQARHYQRYLDGMKTCLLERLPSICIRTGPWTSERITREEASA
;
A
#
# COMPACT_ATOMS: atom_id res chain seq x y z
N MET A 1 17.35 5.93 -0.29
CA MET A 1 17.60 4.48 -0.44
C MET A 1 16.48 3.89 -1.27
N GLY A 2 16.73 2.80 -2.00
CA GLY A 2 15.71 2.16 -2.84
C GLY A 2 14.54 1.67 -2.02
N ARG A 3 13.35 2.20 -2.27
CA ARG A 3 12.12 1.90 -1.52
C ARG A 3 11.35 0.71 -2.07
N GLY A 4 12.01 -0.32 -2.61
CA GLY A 4 11.32 -1.37 -3.37
C GLY A 4 12.08 -2.69 -3.41
N ASN A 5 11.87 -3.55 -2.43
CA ASN A 5 12.15 -4.98 -2.56
C ASN A 5 10.96 -5.68 -3.23
N VAL A 6 9.74 -5.28 -2.89
CA VAL A 6 8.50 -5.75 -3.51
C VAL A 6 8.38 -5.23 -4.94
N CYS A 7 8.12 -6.16 -5.87
CA CYS A 7 7.83 -5.84 -7.26
C CYS A 7 6.80 -6.82 -7.83
N VAL A 8 6.08 -6.35 -8.84
CA VAL A 8 5.15 -7.17 -9.62
C VAL A 8 5.83 -7.66 -10.89
N THR A 9 5.37 -8.81 -11.41
CA THR A 9 6.06 -9.52 -12.51
C THR A 9 5.17 -9.76 -13.72
N GLY A 10 3.85 -9.73 -13.55
CA GLY A 10 2.88 -9.93 -14.61
C GLY A 10 2.79 -8.72 -15.57
N PRO A 11 2.39 -8.95 -16.84
CA PRO A 11 2.25 -7.92 -17.86
C PRO A 11 1.19 -6.85 -17.55
N HIS A 12 0.22 -7.17 -16.69
CA HIS A 12 -0.86 -6.27 -16.31
C HIS A 12 -0.89 -6.07 -14.80
N GLU A 13 0.28 -5.88 -14.21
CA GLU A 13 0.43 -5.64 -12.78
C GLU A 13 1.10 -4.30 -12.52
N GLY A 14 0.78 -3.69 -11.39
CA GLY A 14 1.36 -2.41 -10.99
C GLY A 14 1.24 -2.24 -9.49
N LEU A 15 1.98 -1.30 -8.93
CA LEU A 15 1.95 -1.05 -7.50
C LEU A 15 2.30 0.40 -7.19
N TYR A 16 1.89 0.83 -6.00
CA TYR A 16 2.34 2.07 -5.38
C TYR A 16 2.85 1.76 -3.98
N TYR A 17 3.77 2.57 -3.48
CA TYR A 17 4.29 2.45 -2.12
C TYR A 17 3.79 3.60 -1.24
N ILE A 18 3.31 3.27 -0.04
CA ILE A 18 3.00 4.20 1.03
C ILE A 18 4.23 4.26 1.94
N ASP A 19 4.79 5.44 2.13
CA ASP A 19 5.97 5.64 2.98
C ASP A 19 5.64 5.31 4.44
N ASN A 20 6.56 4.69 5.18
CA ASN A 20 6.39 4.50 6.62
C ASN A 20 6.25 5.83 7.35
N ASP A 21 6.76 6.93 6.76
CA ASP A 21 6.52 8.31 7.22
C ASP A 21 5.03 8.61 7.44
N HIS A 22 4.12 7.95 6.70
CA HIS A 22 2.67 8.15 6.75
C HIS A 22 1.90 7.02 7.45
N VAL A 23 2.59 5.98 7.95
CA VAL A 23 1.95 4.79 8.52
C VAL A 23 2.45 4.54 9.94
N HIS A 24 3.77 4.61 10.16
CA HIS A 24 4.36 4.29 11.45
C HIS A 24 4.05 5.37 12.48
N VAL A 25 3.45 4.96 13.59
CA VAL A 25 3.12 5.80 14.73
C VAL A 25 4.13 5.57 15.84
N TYR A 26 4.58 6.68 16.43
CA TYR A 26 5.43 6.69 17.60
C TYR A 26 4.68 7.37 18.75
N ARG A 27 4.81 6.79 19.94
CA ARG A 27 4.28 7.36 21.18
C ARG A 27 5.42 7.85 22.06
N ARG A 28 5.19 8.92 22.79
CA ARG A 28 6.18 9.45 23.73
C ARG A 28 6.43 8.48 24.88
N ASP A 29 7.69 8.30 25.27
CA ASP A 29 8.08 7.53 26.46
C ASP A 29 7.83 8.35 27.73
N ASP A 30 6.55 8.48 28.09
CA ASP A 30 6.13 9.09 29.34
C ASP A 30 5.38 8.05 30.19
N PRO A 31 6.07 7.37 31.13
CA PRO A 31 5.46 6.33 31.96
C PRO A 31 4.42 6.87 32.95
N PHE A 32 4.24 8.19 33.05
CA PHE A 32 3.27 8.82 33.95
C PHE A 32 2.05 9.38 33.22
N SER A 33 2.00 9.30 31.88
CA SER A 33 0.85 9.73 31.08
C SER A 33 -0.05 8.54 30.75
N ASP A 34 -1.34 8.65 31.08
CA ASP A 34 -2.36 7.69 30.66
C ASP A 34 -2.71 7.80 29.16
N GLU A 35 -2.46 8.98 28.56
CA GLU A 35 -2.64 9.28 27.14
C GLU A 35 -1.34 9.92 26.62
N PRO A 36 -0.30 9.12 26.30
CA PRO A 36 0.95 9.65 25.78
C PRO A 36 0.72 10.31 24.43
N GLU A 37 1.48 11.38 24.17
CA GLU A 37 1.49 12.04 22.86
C GLU A 37 1.89 11.04 21.77
N THR A 38 1.15 11.03 20.67
CA THR A 38 1.46 10.22 19.47
C THR A 38 1.77 11.11 18.29
N ARG A 39 2.68 10.65 17.44
CA ARG A 39 3.09 11.32 16.19
C ARG A 39 3.39 10.31 15.11
N LEU A 40 3.24 10.71 13.86
CA LEU A 40 3.69 9.92 12.73
C LEU A 40 5.21 10.00 12.60
N MET A 41 5.82 8.96 12.05
CA MET A 41 7.26 8.89 11.80
C MET A 41 7.74 10.09 10.98
N GLY A 42 6.96 10.53 9.98
CA GLY A 42 7.31 11.68 9.14
C GLY A 42 7.31 13.03 9.86
N GLU A 43 6.76 13.10 11.07
CA GLU A 43 6.73 14.30 11.92
C GLU A 43 7.93 14.37 12.89
N LEU A 44 8.69 13.29 13.01
CA LEU A 44 9.85 13.18 13.87
C LEU A 44 11.13 13.34 13.08
N ASP A 45 12.07 14.11 13.61
CA ASP A 45 13.42 14.17 13.03
C ASP A 45 14.28 12.96 13.44
N TYR A 46 15.45 12.81 12.80
CA TYR A 46 16.37 11.72 13.08
C TYR A 46 16.86 11.70 14.55
N GLY A 47 17.04 12.87 15.15
CA GLY A 47 17.44 13.00 16.55
C GLY A 47 16.34 12.52 17.50
N GLU A 48 15.09 12.87 17.21
CA GLU A 48 13.93 12.40 17.98
C GLU A 48 13.75 10.87 17.87
N LEU A 49 13.87 10.31 16.66
CA LEU A 49 13.74 8.86 16.42
C LEU A 49 14.85 8.03 17.08
N THR A 50 16.05 8.61 17.25
CA THR A 50 17.20 7.90 17.85
C THR A 50 17.46 8.29 19.30
N GLY A 51 16.77 9.32 19.81
CA GLY A 51 16.98 9.90 21.14
C GLY A 51 16.40 9.07 22.29
N GLY A 52 15.50 8.13 22.00
CA GLY A 52 14.87 7.26 23.01
C GLY A 52 13.64 7.86 23.69
N ASP A 53 13.29 9.11 23.38
CA ASP A 53 12.09 9.78 23.92
C ASP A 53 10.79 9.29 23.25
N TRP A 54 10.90 8.57 22.14
CA TRP A 54 9.79 8.06 21.34
C TRP A 54 9.92 6.55 21.17
N LEU A 55 8.83 5.83 21.43
CA LEU A 55 8.72 4.39 21.27
C LEU A 55 7.82 4.10 20.08
N TYR A 56 8.20 3.12 19.27
CA TYR A 56 7.33 2.61 18.22
C TYR A 56 6.04 2.07 18.83
N ASP A 57 4.90 2.50 18.28
CA ASP A 57 3.58 2.07 18.71
C ASP A 57 3.00 1.09 17.68
N ASP A 58 3.17 -0.21 17.95
CA ASP A 58 2.66 -1.28 17.10
C ASP A 58 1.13 -1.18 16.91
N TRP A 59 0.41 -0.80 17.97
CA TRP A 59 -1.05 -0.71 17.92
C TRP A 59 -1.49 0.55 17.17
N GLY A 60 -0.91 1.70 17.49
CA GLY A 60 -1.18 2.94 16.77
C GLY A 60 -0.86 2.85 15.27
N THR A 61 0.23 2.16 14.92
CA THR A 61 0.60 1.91 13.52
C THR A 61 -0.42 1.02 12.82
N GLY A 62 -0.91 -0.02 13.49
CA GLY A 62 -1.95 -0.90 12.96
C GLY A 62 -3.26 -0.16 12.69
N GLU A 63 -3.70 0.70 13.62
CA GLU A 63 -4.91 1.52 13.45
C GLU A 63 -4.77 2.54 12.30
N GLU A 64 -3.61 3.19 12.15
CA GLU A 64 -3.36 4.11 11.03
C GLU A 64 -3.31 3.37 9.69
N GLU A 65 -2.66 2.20 9.62
CA GLU A 65 -2.68 1.36 8.41
C GLU A 65 -4.11 0.96 8.05
N ASP A 66 -4.89 0.48 9.02
CA ASP A 66 -6.27 0.06 8.79
C ASP A 66 -7.15 1.22 8.34
N ASP A 67 -7.03 2.43 8.91
CA ASP A 67 -7.75 3.63 8.45
C ASP A 67 -7.39 4.01 7.01
N ILE A 68 -6.09 3.99 6.66
CA ILE A 68 -5.62 4.28 5.31
C ILE A 68 -6.23 3.29 4.31
N LEU A 69 -6.18 1.99 4.63
CA LEU A 69 -6.68 0.93 3.75
C LEU A 69 -8.20 0.94 3.66
N GLU A 70 -8.91 1.22 4.75
CA GLU A 70 -10.38 1.38 4.76
C GLU A 70 -10.80 2.55 3.86
N CYS A 71 -10.17 3.72 4.01
CA CYS A 71 -10.41 4.87 3.14
C CYS A 71 -10.16 4.55 1.67
N PHE A 72 -9.02 3.89 1.37
CA PHE A 72 -8.68 3.46 0.03
C PHE A 72 -9.73 2.49 -0.55
N MET A 73 -10.12 1.45 0.19
CA MET A 73 -11.08 0.45 -0.25
C MET A 73 -12.47 1.06 -0.52
N ASP A 74 -12.88 2.01 0.31
CA ASP A 74 -14.15 2.72 0.13
C ASP A 74 -14.16 3.58 -1.13
N SER A 75 -13.14 4.41 -1.32
CA SER A 75 -13.02 5.26 -2.51
C SER A 75 -12.86 4.43 -3.79
N PHE A 76 -12.01 3.41 -3.74
CA PHE A 76 -11.75 2.53 -4.89
C PHE A 76 -12.98 1.70 -5.25
N GLY A 77 -13.70 1.14 -4.27
CA GLY A 77 -14.95 0.41 -4.48
C GLY A 77 -16.07 1.28 -5.05
N ARG A 78 -16.16 2.56 -4.65
CA ARG A 78 -17.09 3.53 -5.26
C ARG A 78 -16.72 3.84 -6.72
N MET A 79 -15.44 3.95 -7.02
CA MET A 79 -14.95 4.23 -8.37
C MET A 79 -15.10 3.02 -9.32
N PHE A 80 -14.90 1.81 -8.80
CA PHE A 80 -14.96 0.56 -9.56
C PHE A 80 -15.88 -0.46 -8.88
N PRO A 81 -17.19 -0.45 -9.18
CA PRO A 81 -18.15 -1.41 -8.63
C PRO A 81 -17.88 -2.88 -8.99
N SER A 82 -16.92 -3.15 -9.89
CA SER A 82 -16.45 -4.49 -10.22
C SER A 82 -15.53 -5.09 -9.16
N PHE A 83 -15.02 -4.28 -8.23
CA PHE A 83 -14.23 -4.74 -7.09
C PHE A 83 -15.12 -4.88 -5.86
N SER A 84 -14.87 -5.96 -5.11
CA SER A 84 -15.44 -6.20 -3.79
C SER A 84 -14.33 -6.42 -2.79
N ARG A 85 -14.58 -6.06 -1.53
CA ARG A 85 -13.69 -6.43 -0.41
C ARG A 85 -13.60 -7.95 -0.31
N VAL A 86 -12.41 -8.46 0.01
CA VAL A 86 -12.27 -9.91 0.27
C VAL A 86 -12.94 -10.27 1.59
N SER A 87 -13.47 -11.50 1.67
CA SER A 87 -14.07 -12.00 2.90
C SER A 87 -13.01 -12.69 3.77
N GLY A 88 -12.78 -12.12 4.96
CA GLY A 88 -11.81 -12.66 5.91
C GLY A 88 -10.36 -12.46 5.49
N GLU A 89 -9.45 -13.07 6.23
CA GLU A 89 -8.03 -12.94 5.99
C GLU A 89 -7.57 -13.89 4.88
N GLN A 90 -7.14 -13.32 3.76
CA GLN A 90 -6.68 -14.06 2.59
C GLN A 90 -5.31 -13.57 2.17
N TRP A 91 -4.44 -14.52 1.83
CA TRP A 91 -3.07 -14.23 1.40
C TRP A 91 -2.76 -14.95 0.09
N VAL A 92 -1.93 -14.33 -0.74
CA VAL A 92 -1.41 -14.94 -1.97
C VAL A 92 0.11 -14.97 -1.94
N ARG A 93 0.68 -15.87 -2.74
CA ARG A 93 2.13 -16.01 -2.87
C ARG A 93 2.72 -14.92 -3.73
N ASP A 94 3.97 -14.55 -3.43
CA ASP A 94 4.78 -13.77 -4.35
C ASP A 94 5.25 -14.63 -5.54
N GLY A 95 4.42 -14.70 -6.58
CA GLY A 95 4.65 -15.57 -7.73
C GLY A 95 4.54 -17.07 -7.40
N ALA A 96 5.00 -17.92 -8.32
CA ALA A 96 4.80 -19.37 -8.23
C ALA A 96 5.54 -20.04 -7.05
N TYR A 97 6.65 -19.45 -6.59
CA TYR A 97 7.56 -20.03 -5.60
C TYR A 97 7.84 -19.13 -4.40
N GLY A 98 7.25 -17.93 -4.32
CA GLY A 98 7.49 -17.02 -3.22
C GLY A 98 6.68 -17.32 -1.95
N ASP A 99 6.96 -16.51 -0.94
CA ASP A 99 6.34 -16.56 0.37
C ASP A 99 4.88 -16.10 0.33
N MET A 100 4.10 -16.55 1.30
CA MET A 100 2.70 -16.17 1.48
C MET A 100 2.62 -14.84 2.24
N ASN A 101 2.96 -13.73 1.57
CA ASN A 101 3.18 -12.42 2.20
C ASN A 101 2.39 -11.27 1.56
N ARG A 102 1.49 -11.56 0.61
CA ARG A 102 0.58 -10.57 0.03
C ARG A 102 -0.81 -10.72 0.62
N ARG A 103 -1.19 -9.78 1.50
CA ARG A 103 -2.52 -9.74 2.12
C ARG A 103 -3.53 -9.17 1.14
N LEU A 104 -4.53 -9.94 0.75
CA LEU A 104 -5.58 -9.45 -0.14
C LEU A 104 -6.52 -8.51 0.61
N ILE A 105 -6.90 -7.41 -0.03
CA ILE A 105 -7.87 -6.45 0.52
C ILE A 105 -9.12 -6.31 -0.37
N MET A 106 -8.95 -6.41 -1.69
CA MET A 106 -10.06 -6.39 -2.64
C MET A 106 -9.82 -7.34 -3.81
N GLU A 107 -10.89 -7.73 -4.49
CA GLU A 107 -10.80 -8.53 -5.70
C GLU A 107 -11.88 -8.17 -6.71
N SER A 108 -11.61 -8.46 -7.98
CA SER A 108 -12.56 -8.44 -9.07
C SER A 108 -12.52 -9.77 -9.85
N GLY A 109 -13.27 -9.89 -10.93
CA GLY A 109 -13.13 -11.03 -11.85
C GLY A 109 -11.77 -11.12 -12.54
N LEU A 110 -10.99 -10.02 -12.60
CA LEU A 110 -9.75 -9.93 -13.38
C LEU A 110 -8.48 -9.72 -12.55
N PHE A 111 -8.60 -9.09 -11.37
CA PHE A 111 -7.47 -8.65 -10.57
C PHE A 111 -7.72 -8.87 -9.07
N TYR A 112 -6.63 -8.99 -8.33
CA TYR A 112 -6.56 -8.81 -6.88
C TYR A 112 -5.94 -7.44 -6.57
N VAL A 113 -6.36 -6.83 -5.46
CA VAL A 113 -5.60 -5.77 -4.79
C VAL A 113 -5.03 -6.35 -3.50
N ALA A 114 -3.72 -6.29 -3.35
CA ALA A 114 -3.00 -6.82 -2.19
C ALA A 114 -2.13 -5.76 -1.54
N VAL A 115 -1.79 -5.98 -0.28
CA VAL A 115 -0.81 -5.19 0.46
C VAL A 115 0.32 -6.08 0.96
N GLN A 116 1.54 -5.55 0.93
CA GLN A 116 2.74 -6.27 1.35
C GLN A 116 3.71 -5.30 2.05
N ASP A 117 4.21 -5.72 3.20
CA ASP A 117 5.31 -5.02 3.88
C ASP A 117 6.57 -5.05 3.02
N ASN A 118 7.13 -3.88 2.77
CA ASN A 118 8.31 -3.66 1.96
C ASN A 118 9.44 -2.99 2.77
N GLU A 119 9.48 -3.25 4.09
CA GLU A 119 10.50 -2.84 5.07
C GLU A 119 10.52 -1.34 5.39
N TRP A 120 10.45 -0.49 4.37
CA TRP A 120 10.48 0.97 4.46
C TRP A 120 9.21 1.63 3.93
N SER A 121 8.22 0.82 3.58
CA SER A 121 6.95 1.25 2.99
C SER A 121 5.96 0.09 3.00
N LEU A 122 4.67 0.40 2.85
CA LEU A 122 3.64 -0.56 2.49
C LEU A 122 3.43 -0.55 0.97
N ALA A 123 3.63 -1.69 0.31
CA ALA A 123 3.31 -1.83 -1.12
C ALA A 123 1.83 -2.16 -1.29
N VAL A 124 1.12 -1.40 -2.14
CA VAL A 124 -0.26 -1.68 -2.56
C VAL A 124 -0.22 -2.14 -4.02
N GLU A 125 -0.48 -3.41 -4.24
CA GLU A 125 -0.28 -4.11 -5.50
C GLU A 125 -1.61 -4.39 -6.22
N LEU A 126 -1.64 -4.14 -7.53
CA LEU A 126 -2.64 -4.66 -8.45
C LEU A 126 -2.08 -5.90 -9.14
N ILE A 127 -2.63 -7.06 -8.80
CA ILE A 127 -2.13 -8.37 -9.22
C ILE A 127 -3.12 -8.97 -10.20
N GLN A 128 -2.64 -9.45 -11.34
CA GLN A 128 -3.50 -10.06 -12.35
C GLN A 128 -3.92 -11.47 -11.91
N LYS A 129 -5.19 -11.83 -12.11
CA LYS A 129 -5.64 -13.22 -11.91
C LYS A 129 -5.17 -14.08 -13.07
N GLU A 130 -4.56 -15.22 -12.77
CA GLU A 130 -4.15 -16.20 -13.78
C GLU A 130 -5.22 -17.30 -13.91
N SER A 131 -5.54 -17.67 -15.15
CA SER A 131 -6.31 -18.88 -15.44
C SER A 131 -5.32 -20.05 -15.59
N PRO A 132 -5.54 -21.18 -14.89
CA PRO A 132 -4.62 -22.32 -14.95
C PRO A 132 -4.57 -23.03 -16.31
N TYR A 133 -5.47 -22.68 -17.25
CA TYR A 133 -5.63 -23.43 -18.51
C TYR A 133 -5.40 -22.61 -19.78
N ASP A 134 -5.50 -21.27 -19.74
CA ASP A 134 -5.43 -20.40 -20.93
C ASP A 134 -5.26 -18.90 -20.56
N ASP A 135 -5.10 -18.05 -21.57
CA ASP A 135 -4.85 -16.61 -21.46
C ASP A 135 -6.09 -15.74 -21.74
N HIS A 136 -7.30 -16.33 -21.67
CA HIS A 136 -8.55 -15.66 -22.07
C HIS A 136 -8.85 -14.35 -21.30
N LEU A 137 -8.27 -14.18 -20.11
CA LEU A 137 -8.39 -12.96 -19.32
C LEU A 137 -7.45 -11.84 -19.78
N SER A 138 -6.36 -12.15 -20.49
CA SER A 138 -5.31 -11.20 -20.83
C SER A 138 -5.82 -10.01 -21.63
N GLY A 139 -6.69 -10.22 -22.62
CA GLY A 139 -7.26 -9.14 -23.41
C GLY A 139 -8.14 -8.18 -22.60
N LEU A 140 -8.88 -8.70 -21.61
CA LEU A 140 -9.68 -7.89 -20.69
C LEU A 140 -8.78 -7.17 -19.67
N GLN A 141 -7.78 -7.86 -19.14
CA GLN A 141 -6.80 -7.28 -18.22
C GLN A 141 -6.05 -6.12 -18.87
N ALA A 142 -5.53 -6.30 -20.09
CA ALA A 142 -4.86 -5.25 -20.85
C ALA A 142 -5.72 -3.99 -21.03
N ARG A 143 -7.03 -4.18 -21.26
CA ARG A 143 -7.97 -3.07 -21.45
C ARG A 143 -8.24 -2.27 -20.17
N HIS A 144 -8.21 -2.92 -19.02
CA HIS A 144 -8.65 -2.33 -17.76
C HIS A 144 -7.50 -1.94 -16.82
N TYR A 145 -6.34 -2.59 -16.95
CA TYR A 145 -5.18 -2.45 -16.08
C TYR A 145 -4.81 -1.00 -15.79
N GLN A 146 -4.53 -0.20 -16.83
CA GLN A 146 -4.08 1.19 -16.64
C GLN A 146 -5.13 2.01 -15.90
N ARG A 147 -6.42 1.81 -16.23
CA ARG A 147 -7.52 2.51 -15.57
C ARG A 147 -7.63 2.17 -14.09
N TYR A 148 -7.44 0.90 -13.73
CA TYR A 148 -7.43 0.50 -12.32
C TYR A 148 -6.21 1.04 -11.58
N LEU A 149 -5.04 1.01 -12.20
CA LEU A 149 -3.82 1.56 -11.60
C LEU A 149 -3.90 3.08 -11.38
N ASP A 150 -4.43 3.82 -12.36
CA ASP A 150 -4.66 5.27 -12.22
C ASP A 150 -5.72 5.57 -11.14
N GLY A 151 -6.73 4.70 -11.04
CA GLY A 151 -7.71 4.76 -9.97
C GLY A 151 -7.11 4.50 -8.59
N MET A 152 -6.21 3.53 -8.46
CA MET A 152 -5.48 3.28 -7.21
C MET A 152 -4.66 4.49 -6.79
N LYS A 153 -3.91 5.09 -7.73
CA LYS A 153 -3.17 6.34 -7.50
C LYS A 153 -4.08 7.42 -6.94
N THR A 154 -5.23 7.62 -7.58
CA THR A 154 -6.21 8.65 -7.17
C THR A 154 -6.72 8.38 -5.76
N CYS A 155 -7.22 7.17 -5.48
CA CYS A 155 -7.78 6.82 -4.19
C CYS A 155 -6.74 6.86 -3.06
N LEU A 156 -5.50 6.43 -3.30
CA LEU A 156 -4.44 6.54 -2.30
C LEU A 156 -4.12 8.01 -1.98
N LEU A 157 -4.04 8.86 -3.01
CA LEU A 157 -3.77 10.29 -2.83
C LEU A 157 -4.96 11.08 -2.26
N GLU A 158 -6.17 10.51 -2.18
CA GLU A 158 -7.30 11.11 -1.45
C GLU A 158 -7.09 11.09 0.08
N ARG A 159 -6.37 10.09 0.60
CA ARG A 159 -6.03 9.98 2.03
C ARG A 159 -4.61 10.43 2.34
N LEU A 160 -3.66 10.15 1.44
CA LEU A 160 -2.24 10.38 1.68
C LEU A 160 -1.76 11.69 1.02
N PRO A 161 -0.78 12.39 1.63
CA PRO A 161 -0.19 13.58 1.01
C PRO A 161 0.67 13.21 -0.21
N SER A 162 1.25 12.01 -0.23
CA SER A 162 2.07 11.52 -1.33
C SER A 162 2.16 10.00 -1.33
N ILE A 163 2.42 9.43 -2.50
CA ILE A 163 2.79 8.01 -2.68
C ILE A 163 4.09 7.92 -3.48
N CYS A 164 4.71 6.74 -3.52
CA CYS A 164 5.91 6.51 -4.31
C CYS A 164 5.71 5.47 -5.41
N ILE A 165 6.49 5.61 -6.48
CA ILE A 165 6.67 4.61 -7.53
C ILE A 165 8.14 4.21 -7.61
N ARG A 166 8.40 2.96 -8.00
CA ARG A 166 9.77 2.50 -8.29
C ARG A 166 10.15 2.92 -9.70
N THR A 167 11.26 3.64 -9.83
CA THR A 167 11.82 4.06 -11.13
C THR A 167 13.10 3.29 -11.50
N GLY A 168 13.60 2.46 -10.60
CA GLY A 168 14.79 1.63 -10.82
C GLY A 168 15.15 0.80 -9.58
N PRO A 169 16.26 0.02 -9.64
CA PRO A 169 16.68 -0.86 -8.54
C PRO A 169 16.86 -0.16 -7.20
N TRP A 170 17.23 1.12 -7.21
CA TRP A 170 17.51 1.92 -6.02
C TRP A 170 16.86 3.30 -6.04
N THR A 171 16.03 3.56 -7.05
CA THR A 171 15.41 4.86 -7.28
C THR A 171 13.90 4.73 -7.20
N SER A 172 13.31 5.68 -6.49
CA SER A 172 11.88 5.86 -6.40
C SER A 172 11.57 7.33 -6.66
N GLU A 173 10.39 7.58 -7.21
CA GLU A 173 9.85 8.91 -7.40
C GLU A 173 8.64 9.07 -6.50
N ARG A 174 8.50 10.26 -5.90
CA ARG A 174 7.36 10.62 -5.06
C ARG A 174 6.37 11.38 -5.94
N ILE A 175 5.10 11.01 -5.84
CA ILE A 175 3.99 11.68 -6.51
C ILE A 175 3.14 12.35 -5.42
N THR A 176 2.92 13.65 -5.52
CA THR A 176 2.02 14.36 -4.61
C THR A 176 0.61 14.52 -5.17
N ARG A 177 -0.34 14.89 -4.32
CA ARG A 177 -1.73 15.16 -4.71
C ARG A 177 -1.83 16.28 -5.77
N GLU A 178 -1.00 17.31 -5.65
CA GLU A 178 -0.98 18.45 -6.56
C GLU A 178 -0.52 18.04 -7.96
N GLU A 179 0.50 17.18 -8.05
CA GLU A 179 1.03 16.67 -9.31
C GLU A 179 0.08 15.67 -9.98
N ALA A 180 -0.73 14.95 -9.19
CA ALA A 180 -1.73 14.01 -9.72
C ALA A 180 -3.00 14.69 -10.25
N SER A 181 -3.24 15.96 -9.90
CA SER A 181 -4.42 16.73 -10.31
C SER A 181 -4.19 17.61 -11.55
N ALA A 182 -2.97 17.63 -12.09
CA ALA A 182 -2.54 18.42 -13.25
C ALA A 182 -2.62 17.62 -14.56
#